data_AF-R7J2J5-F1
#
_entry.id   AF-R7J2J5-F1
#
_cell.length_a   1.000
_cell.length_b   1.000
_cell.length_c   1.000
_cell.angle_alpha   90.00
_cell.angle_beta   90.00
_cell.angle_gamma   90.00
#
_symmetry.space_group_name_H-M   'P 1'
#
loop_
_entity.id
_entity.type
_entity.pdbx_description
1 polymer ?
#
loop_
_entity_poly.entity_id
_entity_poly.type
_entity_poly.pdbx_seq_one_letter_code
_entity_poly.pdbx_strand_id
1 'polypeptide(L)'
;MKLKNLAFFLAIAIIGTTMACAQQRVFADIPSGKGVQKVYVSQALMKMLGTKAFEAVNSDDVNMAAILKGSTINSVEVLNCEEGANLKSIRSKCQAIIKSLNLQVLVENSEDGEQGVTIYGLPDPSDPDIVTTALIYNDEGDEINCVVLTGKINFGAAVSQAMDNQNDDDDNN
;
A
#
# COMPACT_ATOMS: atom_id res chain seq x y z
N MET A 1 -27.05 -42.38 22.39
CA MET A 1 -26.21 -41.18 22.59
C MET A 1 -27.15 -40.00 22.78
N LYS A 2 -27.14 -39.37 23.96
CA LYS A 2 -28.21 -38.45 24.41
C LYS A 2 -28.12 -37.10 23.66
N LEU A 3 -29.26 -36.51 23.29
CA LEU A 3 -29.41 -35.18 22.66
C LEU A 3 -28.50 -34.08 23.24
N LYS A 4 -28.11 -34.19 24.51
CA LYS A 4 -27.17 -33.28 25.20
C LYS A 4 -25.77 -33.24 24.57
N ASN A 5 -25.34 -34.34 23.93
CA ASN A 5 -24.03 -34.37 23.27
C ASN A 5 -24.08 -33.73 21.87
N LEU A 6 -25.24 -33.71 21.20
CA LEU A 6 -25.42 -33.07 19.90
C LEU A 6 -25.38 -31.54 20.01
N ALA A 7 -25.97 -30.98 21.06
CA ALA A 7 -25.93 -29.55 21.34
C ALA A 7 -24.51 -29.03 21.59
N PHE A 8 -23.65 -29.85 22.20
CA PHE A 8 -22.25 -29.48 22.48
C PHE A 8 -21.39 -29.46 21.21
N PHE A 9 -21.62 -30.38 20.26
CA PHE A 9 -20.95 -30.36 18.95
C PHE A 9 -21.42 -29.20 18.07
N LEU A 10 -22.70 -28.81 18.14
CA LEU A 10 -23.24 -27.68 17.38
C LEU A 10 -22.71 -26.33 17.87
N ALA A 11 -22.48 -26.17 19.18
CA ALA A 11 -21.92 -24.95 19.76
C ALA A 11 -20.45 -24.69 19.36
N ILE A 12 -19.66 -25.75 19.13
CA ILE A 12 -18.26 -25.64 18.68
C ILE A 12 -18.18 -25.30 17.18
N ALA A 13 -19.14 -25.77 16.37
CA ALA A 13 -19.19 -25.48 14.94
C ALA A 13 -19.51 -24.00 14.62
N ILE A 14 -20.19 -23.27 15.51
CA ILE A 14 -20.55 -21.86 15.33
C ILE A 14 -19.37 -20.91 15.62
N ILE A 15 -18.37 -21.35 16.40
CA ILE A 15 -17.18 -20.53 16.71
C ILE A 15 -16.18 -20.52 15.53
N GLY A 16 -16.30 -21.47 14.59
CA GLY A 16 -15.40 -21.58 13.43
C GLY A 16 -15.71 -20.65 12.25
N THR A 17 -16.80 -19.87 12.28
CA THR A 17 -17.20 -19.05 11.12
C THR A 17 -16.66 -17.62 11.14
N THR A 18 -15.93 -17.20 12.18
CA THR A 18 -15.35 -15.85 12.20
C THR A 18 -13.90 -15.91 11.75
N MET A 19 -13.70 -15.60 10.48
CA MET A 19 -12.60 -14.81 9.88
C MET A 19 -12.53 -15.18 8.40
N ALA A 20 -13.63 -14.96 7.68
CA ALA A 20 -13.47 -14.62 6.28
C ALA A 20 -12.72 -13.29 6.27
N CYS A 21 -11.38 -13.33 6.20
CA CYS A 21 -10.58 -12.17 5.82
C CYS A 21 -10.90 -11.86 4.36
N ALA A 22 -12.11 -11.33 4.13
CA ALA A 22 -12.37 -10.54 2.95
C ALA A 22 -11.31 -9.44 2.97
N GLN A 23 -10.52 -9.33 1.91
CA GLN A 23 -9.47 -8.33 1.76
C GLN A 23 -10.10 -6.95 1.99
N GLN A 24 -9.94 -6.42 3.20
CA GLN A 24 -10.58 -5.19 3.64
C GLN A 24 -9.90 -4.04 2.90
N ARG A 25 -10.71 -3.19 2.26
CA ARG A 25 -10.25 -1.94 1.64
C ARG A 25 -9.63 -1.08 2.73
N VAL A 26 -8.41 -0.62 2.51
CA VAL A 26 -7.64 0.15 3.48
C VAL A 26 -8.28 1.52 3.71
N PHE A 27 -8.85 2.14 2.67
CA PHE A 27 -9.50 3.44 2.76
C PHE A 27 -11.04 3.36 2.85
N ALA A 28 -11.60 2.21 3.26
CA ALA A 28 -13.04 2.05 3.44
C ALA A 28 -13.64 3.10 4.38
N ASP A 29 -12.97 3.36 5.51
CA ASP A 29 -13.46 4.22 6.59
C ASP A 29 -13.23 5.72 6.33
N ILE A 30 -12.62 6.07 5.20
CA ILE A 30 -12.48 7.45 4.77
C ILE A 30 -13.77 7.86 4.05
N PRO A 31 -14.51 8.87 4.54
CA PRO A 31 -15.78 9.25 3.94
C PRO A 31 -15.56 9.78 2.53
N SER A 32 -16.42 9.36 1.60
CA SER A 32 -16.48 9.97 0.26
C SER A 32 -17.12 11.36 0.35
N GLY A 33 -16.75 12.26 -0.56
CA GLY A 33 -17.30 13.62 -0.58
C GLY A 33 -16.55 14.51 -1.56
N LYS A 34 -16.90 15.80 -1.55
CA LYS A 34 -16.18 16.81 -2.33
C LYS A 34 -14.69 16.79 -1.93
N GLY A 35 -13.80 16.84 -2.92
CA GLY A 35 -12.36 16.83 -2.72
C GLY A 35 -11.80 15.49 -2.23
N VAL A 36 -12.56 14.38 -2.26
CA VAL A 36 -12.08 13.05 -1.89
C VAL A 36 -12.28 12.07 -3.04
N GLN A 37 -11.18 11.56 -3.59
CA GLN A 37 -11.17 10.51 -4.60
C GLN A 37 -10.57 9.23 -4.03
N LYS A 38 -11.24 8.11 -4.28
CA LYS A 38 -10.75 6.77 -3.92
C LYS A 38 -10.80 5.86 -5.14
N VAL A 39 -9.67 5.25 -5.47
CA VAL A 39 -9.58 4.25 -6.55
C VAL A 39 -9.08 2.95 -5.94
N TYR A 40 -9.69 1.83 -6.36
CA TYR A 40 -9.19 0.51 -6.00
C TYR A 40 -9.08 -0.37 -7.24
N VAL A 41 -7.92 -0.98 -7.39
CA VAL A 41 -7.61 -1.96 -8.43
C VAL A 41 -7.45 -3.33 -7.76
N SER A 42 -8.34 -4.25 -8.11
CA SER A 42 -8.38 -5.60 -7.53
C SER A 42 -7.29 -6.51 -8.07
N GLN A 43 -6.99 -7.59 -7.34
CA GLN A 43 -6.11 -8.64 -7.83
C GLN A 43 -6.59 -9.25 -9.15
N ALA A 44 -7.91 -9.39 -9.33
CA ALA A 44 -8.45 -9.89 -10.58
C ALA A 44 -8.11 -8.95 -11.74
N LEU A 45 -8.32 -7.64 -11.55
CA LEU A 45 -7.97 -6.64 -12.56
C LEU A 45 -6.45 -6.56 -12.77
N MET A 46 -5.64 -6.61 -11.71
CA MET A 46 -4.18 -6.67 -11.81
C MET A 46 -3.70 -7.87 -12.65
N LYS A 47 -4.29 -9.05 -12.42
CA LYS A 47 -3.99 -10.25 -13.20
C LYS A 47 -4.43 -10.13 -14.66
N MET A 48 -5.55 -9.46 -14.93
CA MET A 48 -6.03 -9.21 -16.29
C MET A 48 -5.13 -8.22 -17.04
N LEU A 49 -4.64 -7.19 -16.35
CA LEU A 49 -3.73 -6.19 -16.90
C LEU A 49 -2.32 -6.76 -17.15
N GLY A 50 -1.90 -7.72 -16.33
CA GLY A 50 -0.57 -8.32 -16.43
C GLY A 50 0.55 -7.29 -16.22
N THR A 51 1.73 -7.53 -16.80
CA THR A 51 2.86 -6.58 -16.77
C THR A 51 2.61 -5.30 -17.58
N LYS A 52 1.66 -5.35 -18.52
CA LYS A 52 1.38 -4.27 -19.48
C LYS A 52 0.78 -3.01 -18.85
N ALA A 53 0.12 -3.11 -17.70
CA ALA A 53 -0.39 -1.93 -16.99
C ALA A 53 0.72 -0.98 -16.52
N PHE A 54 1.94 -1.48 -16.38
CA PHE A 54 3.04 -0.72 -15.79
C PHE A 54 4.15 -0.38 -16.77
N GLU A 55 4.18 -1.04 -17.94
CA GLU A 55 5.06 -0.68 -19.06
C GLU A 55 4.80 0.77 -19.55
N ALA A 56 3.62 1.33 -19.28
CA ALA A 56 3.25 2.71 -19.60
C ALA A 56 3.56 3.73 -18.49
N VAL A 57 4.06 3.30 -17.32
CA VAL A 57 4.33 4.16 -16.14
C VAL A 57 5.83 4.30 -15.87
N ASN A 58 6.66 4.14 -16.89
CA ASN A 58 8.07 4.51 -16.80
C ASN A 58 8.18 6.03 -16.93
N SER A 59 8.58 6.70 -15.84
CA SER A 59 9.11 8.06 -15.86
C SER A 59 10.63 8.01 -15.79
N ASP A 60 11.29 9.05 -16.29
CA ASP A 60 12.76 9.13 -16.34
C ASP A 60 13.41 9.00 -14.94
N ASP A 61 12.69 9.39 -13.89
CA ASP A 61 13.18 9.37 -12.49
C ASP A 61 12.85 8.09 -11.71
N VAL A 62 11.88 7.27 -12.16
CA VAL A 62 11.43 6.09 -11.42
C VAL A 62 11.13 4.94 -12.37
N ASN A 63 12.05 3.96 -12.40
CA ASN A 63 11.86 2.74 -13.17
C ASN A 63 10.87 1.79 -12.45
N MET A 64 9.58 2.05 -12.59
CA MET A 64 8.51 1.20 -12.06
C MET A 64 8.60 -0.23 -12.59
N ALA A 65 9.07 -0.42 -13.83
CA ALA A 65 9.32 -1.76 -14.38
C ALA A 65 10.40 -2.53 -13.60
N ALA A 66 11.41 -1.85 -13.05
CA ALA A 66 12.42 -2.46 -12.18
C ALA A 66 11.88 -2.85 -10.81
N ILE A 67 11.07 -2.00 -10.18
CA ILE A 67 10.40 -2.31 -8.91
C ILE A 67 9.49 -3.53 -9.08
N LEU A 68 8.86 -3.66 -10.25
CA LEU A 68 7.98 -4.76 -10.58
C LEU A 68 8.72 -6.04 -10.98
N LYS A 69 10.00 -5.94 -11.36
CA LYS A 69 10.82 -7.09 -11.73
C LYS A 69 11.16 -7.91 -10.48
N GLY A 70 10.47 -9.03 -10.32
CA GLY A 70 10.56 -9.87 -9.13
C GLY A 70 9.50 -9.55 -8.07
N SER A 71 8.63 -8.57 -8.34
CA SER A 71 7.48 -8.25 -7.49
C SER A 71 6.19 -8.79 -8.09
N THR A 72 5.19 -9.05 -7.24
CA THR A 72 3.81 -9.37 -7.63
C THR A 72 2.88 -8.43 -6.90
N ILE A 73 2.23 -7.53 -7.64
CA ILE A 73 1.22 -6.62 -7.07
C ILE A 73 -0.15 -7.28 -7.12
N ASN A 74 -0.74 -7.48 -5.94
CA ASN A 74 -2.07 -8.06 -5.76
C ASN A 74 -3.16 -7.00 -5.74
N SER A 75 -2.91 -5.80 -5.23
CA SER A 75 -3.90 -4.72 -5.32
C SER A 75 -3.25 -3.36 -5.21
N VAL A 76 -3.94 -2.37 -5.75
CA VAL A 76 -3.60 -0.96 -5.58
C VAL A 76 -4.82 -0.24 -5.03
N GLU A 77 -4.64 0.56 -3.99
CA GLU A 77 -5.66 1.50 -3.51
C GLU A 77 -5.07 2.89 -3.47
N VAL A 78 -5.76 3.87 -4.06
CA VAL A 78 -5.33 5.26 -4.15
C VAL A 78 -6.37 6.11 -3.43
N LEU A 79 -5.89 7.04 -2.61
CA LEU A 79 -6.66 8.10 -1.99
C LEU A 79 -6.01 9.42 -2.36
N ASN A 80 -6.76 10.28 -3.05
CA ASN A 80 -6.36 11.65 -3.30
C ASN A 80 -7.37 12.58 -2.61
N CYS A 81 -6.88 13.54 -1.85
CA CYS A 81 -7.70 14.48 -1.12
C CYS A 81 -7.18 15.91 -1.28
N GLU A 82 -8.05 16.81 -1.70
CA GLU A 82 -7.72 18.19 -2.07
C GLU A 82 -8.69 19.20 -1.42
N GLU A 83 -8.71 20.43 -1.94
CA GLU A 83 -9.61 21.49 -1.48
C GLU A 83 -11.08 21.04 -1.42
N GLY A 84 -11.70 21.25 -0.25
CA GLY A 84 -13.08 20.85 0.04
C GLY A 84 -13.19 19.53 0.81
N ALA A 85 -12.10 18.76 0.93
CA ALA A 85 -12.02 17.66 1.87
C ALA A 85 -11.76 18.15 3.31
N ASN A 86 -12.19 17.37 4.31
CA ASN A 86 -11.81 17.61 5.70
C ASN A 86 -10.41 17.04 5.98
N LEU A 87 -9.38 17.69 5.44
CA LEU A 87 -7.99 17.21 5.45
C LEU A 87 -7.48 16.89 6.86
N LYS A 88 -7.82 17.70 7.86
CA LYS A 88 -7.46 17.44 9.27
C LYS A 88 -7.99 16.08 9.76
N SER A 89 -9.26 15.77 9.47
CA SER A 89 -9.84 14.48 9.82
C SER A 89 -9.23 13.34 9.00
N ILE A 90 -8.88 13.57 7.75
CA ILE A 90 -8.31 12.58 6.85
C ILE A 90 -6.88 12.22 7.28
N ARG A 91 -6.02 13.20 7.58
CA ARG A 91 -4.69 12.98 8.18
C ARG A 91 -4.78 12.06 9.39
N SER A 92 -5.70 12.37 10.31
CA SER A 92 -5.90 11.56 11.51
C SER A 92 -6.27 10.11 11.19
N LYS A 93 -7.08 9.88 10.15
CA LYS A 93 -7.46 8.54 9.68
C LYS A 93 -6.29 7.84 8.98
N CYS A 94 -5.53 8.51 8.13
CA CYS A 94 -4.34 7.95 7.49
C CYS A 94 -3.30 7.52 8.53
N GLN A 95 -3.07 8.35 9.55
CA GLN A 95 -2.18 8.01 10.67
C GLN A 95 -2.69 6.82 11.49
N ALA A 96 -4.01 6.71 11.68
CA ALA A 96 -4.60 5.53 12.32
C ALA A 96 -4.44 4.26 11.45
N ILE A 97 -4.56 4.38 10.13
CA ILE A 97 -4.34 3.29 9.18
C ILE A 97 -2.90 2.79 9.26
N ILE A 98 -1.91 3.68 9.15
CA ILE A 98 -0.47 3.36 9.23
C ILE A 98 -0.18 2.56 10.50
N LYS A 99 -0.70 3.04 11.64
CA LYS A 99 -0.56 2.35 12.94
C LYS A 99 -1.27 1.00 12.96
N SER A 100 -2.49 0.91 12.44
CA SER A 100 -3.28 -0.33 12.45
C SER A 100 -2.69 -1.44 11.59
N LEU A 101 -1.97 -1.05 10.53
CA LEU A 101 -1.29 -1.97 9.63
C LEU A 101 0.11 -2.37 10.13
N ASN A 102 0.57 -1.81 11.26
CA ASN A 102 1.91 -2.02 11.82
C ASN A 102 3.04 -1.74 10.79
N LEU A 103 2.88 -0.70 9.98
CA LEU A 103 3.88 -0.37 8.97
C LEU A 103 5.10 0.31 9.61
N GLN A 104 6.28 -0.02 9.14
CA GLN A 104 7.54 0.67 9.46
C GLN A 104 7.90 1.65 8.34
N VAL A 105 8.63 2.72 8.69
CA VAL A 105 9.20 3.64 7.69
C VAL A 105 10.30 2.90 6.91
N LEU A 106 10.22 2.94 5.58
CA LEU A 106 11.24 2.41 4.67
C LEU A 106 12.04 3.54 4.02
N VAL A 107 11.36 4.60 3.62
CA VAL A 107 11.95 5.82 3.06
C VAL A 107 11.23 7.01 3.66
N GLU A 108 11.99 8.01 4.08
CA GLU A 108 11.49 9.31 4.53
C GLU A 108 12.25 10.36 3.76
N ASN A 109 11.56 11.10 2.90
CA ASN A 109 12.08 12.31 2.29
C ASN A 109 11.35 13.49 2.91
N SER A 110 12.10 14.37 3.56
CA SER A 110 11.61 15.63 4.09
C SER A 110 12.43 16.76 3.48
N GLU A 111 11.78 17.67 2.77
CA GLU A 111 12.39 18.93 2.36
C GLU A 111 12.14 20.00 3.44
N ASP A 112 13.07 20.95 3.59
CA ASP A 112 13.08 21.96 4.65
C ASP A 112 11.72 22.66 4.82
N GLY A 113 10.95 22.25 5.83
CA GLY A 113 9.69 22.88 6.24
C GLY A 113 8.41 22.24 5.67
N GLU A 114 8.50 21.26 4.78
CA GLU A 114 7.34 20.55 4.20
C GLU A 114 7.39 19.05 4.51
N GLN A 115 6.21 18.43 4.73
CA GLN A 115 6.13 16.97 4.86
C GLN A 115 6.23 16.37 3.46
N GLY A 116 7.44 15.96 3.08
CA GLY A 116 7.68 15.26 1.83
C GLY A 116 7.12 13.83 1.82
N VAL A 117 7.54 13.06 0.83
CA VAL A 117 7.04 11.70 0.62
C VAL A 117 7.63 10.73 1.66
N THR A 118 6.75 10.03 2.38
CA THR A 118 7.13 8.92 3.25
C THR A 118 6.62 7.60 2.67
N ILE A 119 7.50 6.61 2.52
CA ILE A 119 7.15 5.25 2.12
C ILE A 119 7.21 4.36 3.36
N TYR A 120 6.08 3.79 3.72
CA TYR A 120 5.94 2.80 4.77
C TYR A 120 5.82 1.39 4.18
N GLY A 121 6.22 0.37 4.94
CA GLY A 121 6.07 -1.01 4.52
C GLY A 121 5.91 -2.00 5.66
N LEU A 122 5.37 -3.18 5.33
CA LEU A 122 5.28 -4.34 6.21
C LEU A 122 6.12 -5.49 5.61
N PRO A 123 7.33 -5.75 6.15
CA PRO A 123 8.16 -6.87 5.69
C PRO A 123 7.45 -8.22 5.88
N ASP A 124 7.72 -9.17 4.98
CA ASP A 124 7.29 -10.56 5.14
C ASP A 124 8.09 -11.19 6.30
N PRO A 125 7.43 -11.74 7.34
CA PRO A 125 8.13 -12.39 8.44
C PRO A 125 9.01 -13.57 8.03
N SER A 126 8.73 -14.18 6.87
CA SER A 126 9.47 -15.31 6.32
C SER A 126 10.57 -14.90 5.33
N ASP A 127 10.53 -13.67 4.82
CA ASP A 127 11.49 -13.13 3.85
C ASP A 127 11.59 -11.59 3.98
N PRO A 128 12.51 -11.07 4.82
CA PRO A 128 12.60 -9.64 5.11
C PRO A 128 12.88 -8.73 3.90
N ASP A 129 13.37 -9.29 2.78
CA ASP A 129 13.62 -8.54 1.54
C ASP A 129 12.33 -8.28 0.74
N ILE A 130 11.23 -8.92 1.14
CA ILE A 130 9.91 -8.77 0.55
C ILE A 130 9.01 -7.93 1.46
N VAL A 131 8.39 -6.92 0.87
CA VAL A 131 7.34 -6.12 1.52
C VAL A 131 5.98 -6.62 1.07
N THR A 132 5.12 -6.97 2.03
CA THR A 132 3.78 -7.51 1.77
C THR A 132 2.73 -6.42 1.55
N THR A 133 2.93 -5.28 2.21
CA THR A 133 2.10 -4.07 2.11
C THR A 133 3.02 -2.86 2.09
N ALA A 134 2.88 -1.99 1.11
CA ALA A 134 3.54 -0.70 1.07
C ALA A 134 2.49 0.42 1.06
N LEU A 135 2.75 1.50 1.78
CA LEU A 135 1.93 2.71 1.78
C LEU A 135 2.85 3.90 1.48
N ILE A 136 2.62 4.55 0.35
CA ILE A 136 3.25 5.82 -0.01
C ILE A 136 2.31 6.92 0.49
N TYR A 137 2.83 7.79 1.36
CA TYR A 137 2.11 8.90 1.97
C TYR A 137 2.77 10.21 1.59
N ASN A 138 2.02 11.10 0.97
CA ASN A 138 2.43 12.47 0.67
C ASN A 138 1.39 13.44 1.26
N ASP A 139 1.83 14.44 2.01
CA ASP A 139 0.98 15.42 2.68
C ASP A 139 1.57 16.81 2.53
N GLU A 140 1.14 17.50 1.48
CA GLU A 140 1.61 18.84 1.11
C GLU A 140 0.89 19.97 1.88
N GLY A 141 0.06 19.60 2.87
CA GLY A 141 -0.65 20.54 3.73
C GLY A 141 -2.04 20.96 3.23
N ASP A 142 -2.21 21.19 1.93
CA ASP A 142 -3.50 21.39 1.26
C ASP A 142 -3.95 20.19 0.40
N GLU A 143 -3.04 19.25 0.16
CA GLU A 143 -3.32 17.99 -0.51
C GLU A 143 -2.80 16.78 0.30
N ILE A 144 -3.51 15.65 0.22
CA ILE A 144 -3.08 14.37 0.77
C ILE A 144 -3.21 13.31 -0.32
N ASN A 145 -2.09 12.67 -0.64
CA ASN A 145 -2.03 11.56 -1.58
C ASN A 145 -1.51 10.31 -0.87
N CYS A 146 -2.31 9.25 -0.89
CA CYS A 146 -1.93 7.96 -0.34
C CYS A 146 -2.08 6.87 -1.41
N VAL A 147 -1.04 6.06 -1.58
CA VAL A 147 -1.08 4.87 -2.43
C VAL A 147 -0.74 3.65 -1.58
N VAL A 148 -1.62 2.65 -1.55
CA VAL A 148 -1.38 1.38 -0.90
C VAL A 148 -1.23 0.28 -1.94
N LEU A 149 -0.13 -0.45 -1.84
CA LEU A 149 0.17 -1.62 -2.65
C LEU A 149 0.18 -2.84 -1.74
N THR A 150 -0.52 -3.91 -2.12
CA THR A 150 -0.37 -5.23 -1.47
C THR A 150 0.21 -6.21 -2.46
N GLY A 151 1.01 -7.16 -1.99
CA GLY A 151 1.73 -8.04 -2.91
C GLY A 151 2.90 -8.77 -2.28
N LYS A 152 3.80 -9.25 -3.15
CA LYS A 152 5.19 -9.54 -2.80
C LYS A 152 6.03 -8.49 -3.48
N ILE A 153 6.51 -7.50 -2.76
CA ILE A 153 7.16 -6.32 -3.34
C ILE A 153 8.64 -6.35 -2.95
N ASN A 154 9.52 -6.40 -3.96
CA ASN A 154 10.96 -6.33 -3.78
C ASN A 154 11.43 -4.90 -4.10
N PHE A 155 11.65 -4.09 -3.07
CA PHE A 155 12.19 -2.73 -3.23
C PHE A 155 13.71 -2.72 -3.45
N GLY A 156 14.43 -3.79 -3.09
CA GLY A 156 15.88 -3.87 -3.27
C GLY A 156 16.29 -3.76 -4.75
N ALA A 157 15.53 -4.40 -5.64
CA ALA A 157 15.76 -4.30 -7.09
C ALA A 157 15.60 -2.88 -7.67
N ALA A 158 14.79 -2.04 -7.01
CA ALA A 158 14.53 -0.67 -7.40
C ALA A 158 15.61 0.30 -6.90
N VAL A 159 15.98 0.17 -5.62
CA VAL A 159 16.95 1.05 -4.98
C VAL A 159 18.35 0.84 -5.57
N SER A 160 18.74 -0.41 -5.86
CA SER A 160 20.03 -0.67 -6.51
C SER A 160 20.15 -0.02 -7.89
N GLN A 161 19.07 0.03 -8.67
CA GLN A 161 19.09 0.66 -10.00
C GLN A 161 19.09 2.19 -9.93
N ALA A 162 18.41 2.78 -8.94
CA ALA A 162 18.47 4.22 -8.71
C ALA A 162 19.88 4.68 -8.30
N MET A 163 20.59 3.85 -7.52
CA MET A 163 21.98 4.12 -7.13
C MET A 163 22.98 3.89 -8.28
N ASP A 164 22.75 2.91 -9.15
CA ASP A 164 23.61 2.70 -10.33
C ASP A 164 23.49 3.87 -11.33
N ASN A 165 22.28 4.38 -11.57
CA ASN A 165 22.07 5.51 -12.49
C ASN A 165 22.68 6.83 -11.99
N GLN A 166 22.84 7.02 -10.67
CA GLN A 166 23.51 8.22 -10.12
C GLN A 166 25.02 8.23 -10.36
N ASN A 167 25.65 7.05 -10.47
CA ASN A 167 27.09 6.97 -10.72
C ASN A 167 27.47 7.27 -12.18
N ASP A 168 26.55 7.08 -13.12
CA ASP A 168 26.80 7.35 -14.55
C ASP A 168 26.77 8.85 -14.90
N ASP A 169 26.13 9.68 -14.07
CA ASP A 169 26.06 11.14 -14.28
C ASP A 169 27.27 11.89 -13.69
N ASP A 170 27.99 11.31 -12.72
CA ASP A 170 29.18 11.92 -12.11
C ASP A 170 30.47 11.71 -12.93
N ASP A 171 30.48 10.75 -13.86
CA ASP A 171 31.65 10.45 -14.72
C ASP A 171 31.72 11.30 -16.01
N ASN A 172 30.76 12.23 -16.21
CA ASN A 172 30.65 13.07 -17.41
C ASN A 172 30.91 14.57 -17.20
N ASN A 173 31.53 14.97 -16.08
CA ASN A 173 31.99 16.35 -15.83
C ASN A 173 33.50 16.42 -15.51
#